data_AF-A0A1M4M7D8-F1
#
_entry.id   AF-A0A1M4M7D8-F1
#
_cell.length_a   1.000
_cell.length_b   1.000
_cell.length_c   1.000
_cell.angle_alpha   90.00
_cell.angle_beta   90.00
_cell.angle_gamma   90.00
#
_symmetry.space_group_name_H-M   'P 1'
#
loop_
_entity.id
_entity.type
_entity.pdbx_description
1 polymer ?
#
loop_
_entity_poly.entity_id
_entity_poly.type
_entity_poly.pdbx_seq_one_letter_code
_entity_poly.pdbx_strand_id
1 'polypeptide(L)'
;MNFIQRRSIFFILSAIVIVFGILYGLATGLNLGLDFTGGTMLQIDFGQTVPVEDIKKITNTFDTKASIIHAGTDKEEIIIKSTLDLDSQERNEIFTKFKEKYGLKDEALIQSQKFGPAIGSEIQKKALLSVVLATIGILVYTSFRFEIKFGIAAIIALVHDALVVLAVYAAFNIPLDSTFVAAILTIVGYSINDTIVIFDRMRENLKLMKNEKYEDIVNTSIKQTLSRTINTTTTTLLAIVTLYILGVDAIKDFAFPLIVGMIAGTYSSIFIASPIWYLLKTRTKGKNNADINRA
;
A
#
# COMPACT_ATOMS: atom_id res chain seq x y z
N MET A 1 9.89 17.63 21.49
CA MET A 1 8.48 17.45 21.11
C MET A 1 7.78 16.51 22.09
N ASN A 2 6.52 16.77 22.45
CA ASN A 2 5.67 15.87 23.23
C ASN A 2 4.65 15.23 22.26
N PHE A 3 4.87 13.96 21.95
CA PHE A 3 4.13 13.19 20.95
C PHE A 3 2.74 12.81 21.45
N ILE A 4 2.64 12.41 22.73
CA ILE A 4 1.38 11.98 23.34
C ILE A 4 0.38 13.13 23.49
N GLN A 5 0.82 14.35 23.84
CA GLN A 5 -0.07 15.51 23.96
C GLN A 5 -0.70 15.88 22.62
N ARG A 6 0.06 15.77 21.53
CA ARG A 6 -0.40 16.10 20.17
C ARG A 6 -1.06 14.94 19.43
N ARG A 7 -1.25 13.77 20.08
CA ARG A 7 -1.82 12.56 19.45
C ARG A 7 -3.14 12.81 18.72
N SER A 8 -4.01 13.68 19.25
CA SER A 8 -5.30 13.97 18.62
C SER A 8 -5.14 14.61 17.24
N ILE A 9 -4.14 15.46 17.05
CA ILE A 9 -3.85 16.09 15.76
C ILE A 9 -3.43 15.02 14.76
N PHE A 10 -2.52 14.12 15.15
CA PHE A 10 -2.05 13.04 14.29
C PHE A 10 -3.16 12.03 13.95
N PHE A 11 -4.02 11.70 14.92
CA PHE A 11 -5.17 10.83 14.67
C PHE A 11 -6.18 11.48 13.73
N ILE A 12 -6.47 12.78 13.89
CA ILE A 12 -7.37 13.51 13.01
C ILE A 12 -6.80 13.59 11.60
N LEU A 13 -5.52 13.90 11.45
CA LEU A 13 -4.86 13.98 10.15
C LEU A 13 -4.93 12.63 9.41
N SER A 14 -4.58 11.54 10.09
CA SER A 14 -4.72 10.19 9.54
C SER A 14 -6.17 9.85 9.19
N ALA A 15 -7.11 10.17 10.08
CA ALA A 15 -8.52 9.90 9.85
C ALA A 15 -9.05 10.68 8.64
N ILE A 16 -8.64 11.94 8.43
CA ILE A 16 -9.03 12.72 7.25
C ILE A 16 -8.56 12.03 5.98
N VAL A 17 -7.29 11.62 5.90
CA VAL A 17 -6.75 10.95 4.70
C VAL A 17 -7.48 9.63 4.43
N ILE A 18 -7.64 8.79 5.47
CA ILE A 18 -8.28 7.49 5.33
C ILE A 18 -9.77 7.63 4.98
N VAL A 19 -10.51 8.47 5.71
CA VAL A 19 -11.94 8.66 5.48
C VAL A 19 -12.19 9.28 4.12
N PHE A 20 -11.41 10.30 3.72
CA PHE A 20 -11.51 10.88 2.39
C PHE A 20 -11.27 9.85 1.30
N GLY A 21 -10.19 9.06 1.39
CA GLY A 21 -9.87 8.03 0.40
C GLY A 21 -10.92 6.92 0.34
N ILE A 22 -11.44 6.47 1.48
CA ILE A 22 -12.52 5.47 1.52
C ILE A 22 -13.81 6.03 0.91
N LEU A 23 -14.24 7.24 1.30
CA LEU A 23 -15.45 7.85 0.76
C LEU A 23 -15.32 8.10 -0.75
N TYR A 24 -14.16 8.56 -1.20
CA TYR A 24 -13.87 8.72 -2.61
C TYR A 24 -13.94 7.37 -3.35
N GLY A 25 -13.25 6.34 -2.84
CA GLY A 25 -13.28 4.99 -3.43
C GLY A 25 -14.66 4.35 -3.43
N LEU A 26 -15.52 4.61 -2.44
CA LEU A 26 -16.91 4.17 -2.44
C LEU A 26 -17.77 4.93 -3.45
N ALA A 27 -17.51 6.22 -3.65
CA ALA A 27 -18.27 7.07 -4.59
C ALA A 27 -17.91 6.79 -6.05
N THR A 28 -16.62 6.58 -6.37
CA THR A 28 -16.14 6.37 -7.74
C THR A 28 -16.00 4.89 -8.11
N GLY A 29 -16.02 3.99 -7.12
CA GLY A 29 -15.55 2.62 -7.26
C GLY A 29 -14.03 2.53 -7.14
N LEU A 30 -13.53 1.40 -6.65
CA LEU A 30 -12.10 1.07 -6.67
C LEU A 30 -11.73 0.54 -8.05
N ASN A 31 -10.67 1.08 -8.64
CA ASN A 31 -10.12 0.61 -9.91
C ASN A 31 -9.43 -0.75 -9.69
N LEU A 32 -10.16 -1.84 -9.87
CA LEU A 32 -9.59 -3.18 -9.78
C LEU A 32 -8.86 -3.50 -11.09
N GLY A 33 -7.61 -3.94 -10.97
CA GLY A 33 -6.80 -4.40 -12.09
C GLY A 33 -7.32 -5.70 -12.70
N LEU A 34 -6.82 -6.01 -13.89
CA LEU A 34 -7.24 -7.18 -14.67
C LEU A 34 -6.98 -8.50 -13.95
N ASP A 35 -5.97 -8.56 -13.08
CA ASP A 35 -5.68 -9.70 -12.20
C ASP A 35 -6.85 -10.03 -11.27
N PHE A 36 -7.76 -9.09 -11.04
CA PHE A 36 -8.91 -9.22 -10.15
C PHE A 36 -10.24 -9.26 -10.88
N THR A 37 -10.36 -8.49 -11.97
CA THR A 37 -11.60 -8.45 -12.78
C THR A 37 -11.64 -9.50 -13.88
N GLY A 38 -10.48 -10.04 -14.28
CA GLY A 38 -10.31 -10.75 -15.54
C GLY A 38 -10.28 -9.81 -16.73
N GLY A 39 -9.78 -10.32 -17.87
CA GLY A 39 -9.74 -9.61 -19.14
C GLY A 39 -8.40 -9.71 -19.86
N THR A 40 -8.14 -8.78 -20.77
CA THR A 40 -6.98 -8.79 -21.67
C THR A 40 -6.17 -7.50 -21.54
N MET A 41 -4.85 -7.64 -21.46
CA MET A 41 -3.89 -6.55 -21.55
C MET A 41 -3.05 -6.68 -22.81
N LEU A 42 -2.92 -5.59 -23.57
CA LEU A 42 -1.94 -5.44 -24.65
C LEU A 42 -1.07 -4.22 -24.34
N GLN A 43 0.24 -4.36 -24.42
CA GLN A 43 1.20 -3.26 -24.35
C GLN A 43 1.96 -3.22 -25.66
N ILE A 44 1.86 -2.08 -26.35
CA ILE A 44 2.41 -1.88 -27.69
C ILE A 44 3.30 -0.64 -27.67
N ASP A 45 4.53 -0.77 -28.14
CA ASP A 45 5.44 0.34 -28.40
C ASP A 45 5.15 0.95 -29.77
N PHE A 46 4.76 2.21 -29.82
CA PHE A 46 4.53 2.94 -31.05
C PHE A 46 5.77 3.69 -31.55
N GLY A 47 6.83 3.76 -30.74
CA GLY A 47 8.05 4.54 -31.00
C GLY A 47 7.85 6.06 -31.05
N GLN A 48 6.61 6.52 -30.82
CA GLN A 48 6.21 7.93 -30.83
C GLN A 48 4.92 8.11 -30.01
N THR A 49 4.69 9.32 -29.51
CA THR A 49 3.43 9.63 -28.82
C THR A 49 2.26 9.63 -29.81
N VAL A 50 1.31 8.71 -29.64
CA VAL A 50 0.10 8.62 -30.48
C VAL A 50 -1.14 9.12 -29.72
N PRO A 51 -2.00 9.97 -30.31
CA PRO A 51 -3.20 10.43 -29.62
C PRO A 51 -4.14 9.28 -29.22
N VAL A 52 -4.64 9.31 -27.97
CA VAL A 52 -5.58 8.31 -27.42
C VAL A 52 -6.83 8.15 -28.29
N GLU A 53 -7.29 9.23 -28.93
CA GLU A 53 -8.45 9.20 -29.83
C GLU A 53 -8.24 8.28 -31.04
N ASP A 54 -7.03 8.28 -31.61
CA ASP A 54 -6.72 7.45 -32.76
C ASP A 54 -6.54 5.97 -32.42
N ILE A 55 -6.15 5.70 -31.16
CA ILE A 55 -6.15 4.35 -30.58
C ILE A 55 -7.59 3.90 -30.35
N LYS A 56 -8.43 4.73 -29.72
CA LYS A 56 -9.84 4.45 -29.49
C LYS A 56 -10.60 4.10 -30.77
N LYS A 57 -10.29 4.72 -31.91
CA LYS A 57 -10.91 4.38 -33.20
C LYS A 57 -10.77 2.90 -33.56
N ILE A 58 -9.62 2.28 -33.25
CA ILE A 58 -9.37 0.86 -33.47
C ILE A 58 -9.89 0.05 -32.28
N THR A 59 -9.56 0.44 -31.05
CA THR A 59 -9.93 -0.34 -29.87
C THR A 59 -11.44 -0.44 -29.67
N ASN A 60 -12.20 0.63 -29.97
CA ASN A 60 -13.66 0.65 -29.84
C ASN A 60 -14.38 -0.32 -30.79
N THR A 61 -13.72 -0.81 -31.86
CA THR A 61 -14.33 -1.86 -32.69
C THR A 61 -14.40 -3.21 -31.98
N PHE A 62 -13.60 -3.38 -30.92
CA PHE A 62 -13.52 -4.61 -30.14
C PHE A 62 -14.08 -4.43 -28.73
N ASP A 63 -13.67 -3.36 -28.03
CA ASP A 63 -14.17 -3.02 -26.70
C ASP A 63 -14.27 -1.50 -26.53
N THR A 64 -15.51 -1.00 -26.45
CA THR A 64 -15.80 0.42 -26.23
C THR A 64 -15.47 0.90 -24.81
N LYS A 65 -15.25 -0.02 -23.88
CA LYS A 65 -14.91 0.25 -22.47
C LYS A 65 -13.43 0.02 -22.17
N ALA A 66 -12.61 -0.30 -23.17
CA ALA A 66 -11.19 -0.51 -22.97
C ALA A 66 -10.52 0.76 -22.41
N SER A 67 -9.72 0.57 -21.36
CA SER A 67 -8.88 1.62 -20.79
C SER A 67 -7.59 1.72 -21.60
N ILE A 68 -7.20 2.94 -21.96
CA ILE A 68 -5.99 3.22 -22.73
C ILE A 68 -5.10 4.14 -21.89
N ILE A 69 -3.88 3.70 -21.63
CA ILE A 69 -2.92 4.38 -20.77
C ILE A 69 -1.61 4.55 -21.55
N HIS A 70 -1.05 5.76 -21.53
CA HIS A 70 0.30 5.99 -22.03
C HIS A 70 1.34 5.48 -21.04
N ALA A 71 2.35 4.80 -21.56
CA ALA A 71 3.47 4.23 -20.84
C ALA A 71 4.79 4.60 -21.56
N GLY A 72 5.94 4.23 -21.01
CA GLY A 72 7.24 4.66 -21.52
C GLY A 72 7.64 6.06 -21.06
N THR A 73 8.90 6.43 -21.32
CA THR A 73 9.48 7.67 -20.76
C THR A 73 8.97 8.91 -21.48
N ASP A 74 8.74 8.80 -22.79
CA ASP A 74 8.26 9.82 -23.71
C ASP A 74 6.82 9.55 -24.20
N LYS A 75 6.06 8.69 -23.49
CA LYS A 75 4.69 8.28 -23.82
C LYS A 75 4.56 7.56 -25.16
N GLU A 76 5.62 6.89 -25.58
CA GLU A 76 5.76 6.10 -26.81
C GLU A 76 5.05 4.75 -26.74
N GLU A 77 4.81 4.23 -25.54
CA GLU A 77 4.10 2.97 -25.34
C GLU A 77 2.63 3.22 -24.97
N ILE A 78 1.77 2.26 -25.34
CA ILE A 78 0.36 2.30 -25.00
C ILE A 78 -0.07 0.96 -24.43
N ILE A 79 -0.65 1.01 -23.24
CA ILE A 79 -1.26 -0.11 -22.55
C ILE A 79 -2.77 -0.04 -22.76
N ILE A 80 -3.31 -1.07 -23.43
CA ILE A 80 -4.73 -1.29 -23.66
C ILE A 80 -5.19 -2.37 -22.69
N LYS A 81 -6.13 -2.02 -21.80
CA LYS A 81 -6.75 -2.95 -20.83
C LYS A 81 -8.23 -3.09 -21.17
N SER A 82 -8.66 -4.31 -21.51
CA SER A 82 -10.04 -4.66 -21.77
C SER A 82 -10.52 -5.66 -20.73
N THR A 83 -11.77 -5.54 -20.28
CA THR A 83 -12.40 -6.57 -19.42
C THR A 83 -12.92 -7.76 -20.24
N LEU A 84 -12.90 -7.68 -21.58
CA LEU A 84 -13.27 -8.78 -22.43
C LEU A 84 -12.20 -9.86 -22.40
N ASP A 85 -12.65 -11.11 -22.48
CA ASP A 85 -11.77 -12.26 -22.51
C ASP A 85 -11.33 -12.57 -23.94
N LEU A 86 -10.43 -11.74 -24.48
CA LEU A 86 -9.99 -11.85 -25.87
C LEU A 86 -9.00 -13.01 -26.02
N ASP A 87 -9.25 -13.87 -27.00
CA ASP A 87 -8.38 -15.00 -27.28
C ASP A 87 -7.09 -14.57 -28.03
N SER A 88 -6.22 -15.53 -28.34
CA SER A 88 -4.95 -15.21 -29.02
C SER A 88 -5.15 -14.73 -30.46
N GLN A 89 -6.20 -15.17 -31.16
CA GLN A 89 -6.48 -14.71 -32.53
C GLN A 89 -7.00 -13.27 -32.51
N GLU A 90 -7.95 -12.96 -31.64
CA GLU A 90 -8.52 -11.61 -31.50
C GLU A 90 -7.44 -10.60 -31.09
N ARG A 91 -6.57 -10.97 -30.14
CA ARG A 91 -5.43 -10.12 -29.71
C ARG A 91 -4.44 -9.87 -30.85
N ASN A 92 -4.13 -10.88 -31.64
CA ASN A 92 -3.26 -10.75 -32.80
C ASN A 92 -3.91 -9.90 -33.90
N GLU A 93 -5.22 -10.01 -34.10
CA GLU A 93 -5.94 -9.16 -35.05
C GLU A 93 -5.88 -7.69 -34.64
N ILE A 94 -6.09 -7.39 -33.36
CA ILE A 94 -5.96 -6.03 -32.80
C ILE A 94 -4.55 -5.50 -33.05
N PHE A 95 -3.52 -6.27 -32.71
CA PHE A 95 -2.13 -5.88 -32.94
C PHE A 95 -1.83 -5.67 -34.43
N THR A 96 -2.35 -6.54 -35.31
CA THR A 96 -2.16 -6.42 -36.76
C THR A 96 -2.76 -5.12 -37.31
N LYS A 97 -3.94 -4.70 -36.84
CA LYS A 97 -4.53 -3.41 -37.23
C LYS A 97 -3.67 -2.23 -36.82
N PHE A 98 -3.04 -2.29 -35.64
CA PHE A 98 -2.07 -1.26 -35.23
C PHE A 98 -0.77 -1.32 -36.04
N LYS A 99 -0.28 -2.53 -36.32
CA LYS A 99 0.89 -2.79 -37.14
C LYS A 99 0.76 -2.19 -38.53
N GLU A 100 -0.35 -2.43 -39.21
CA GLU A 100 -0.62 -1.93 -40.56
C GLU A 100 -0.81 -0.40 -40.57
N LYS A 101 -1.53 0.16 -39.60
CA LYS A 101 -1.82 1.60 -39.56
C LYS A 101 -0.59 2.45 -39.26
N TYR A 102 0.29 1.97 -38.38
CA TYR A 102 1.44 2.74 -37.88
C TYR A 102 2.80 2.20 -38.35
N GLY A 103 2.82 1.14 -39.18
CA GLY A 103 4.04 0.55 -39.71
C GLY A 103 4.92 -0.10 -38.62
N LEU A 104 4.30 -0.68 -37.59
CA LEU A 104 5.02 -1.28 -36.47
C LEU A 104 5.70 -2.60 -36.86
N LYS A 105 6.74 -2.99 -36.11
CA LYS A 105 7.37 -4.32 -36.21
C LYS A 105 6.73 -5.28 -35.22
N ASP A 106 6.95 -6.58 -35.39
CA ASP A 106 6.42 -7.58 -34.44
C ASP A 106 6.99 -7.41 -33.03
N GLU A 107 8.21 -6.88 -32.90
CA GLU A 107 8.84 -6.55 -31.62
C GLU A 107 8.13 -5.43 -30.85
N ALA A 108 7.27 -4.65 -31.52
CA ALA A 108 6.49 -3.59 -30.87
C ALA A 108 5.47 -4.15 -29.87
N LEU A 109 5.08 -5.42 -29.97
CA LEU A 109 4.20 -6.03 -28.98
C LEU A 109 5.01 -6.43 -27.74
N ILE A 110 5.14 -5.51 -26.80
CA ILE A 110 5.87 -5.72 -25.54
C ILE A 110 5.18 -6.80 -24.69
N GLN A 111 3.85 -6.72 -24.58
CA GLN A 111 3.09 -7.62 -23.70
C GLN A 111 1.72 -7.94 -24.28
N SER A 112 1.33 -9.21 -24.21
CA SER A 112 -0.02 -9.68 -24.53
C SER A 112 -0.47 -10.72 -23.51
N GLN A 113 -1.29 -10.30 -22.55
CA GLN A 113 -1.73 -11.13 -21.43
C GLN A 113 -3.24 -11.26 -21.39
N LYS A 114 -3.69 -12.44 -20.96
CA LYS A 114 -5.08 -12.77 -20.70
C LYS A 114 -5.17 -13.26 -19.26
N PHE A 115 -6.09 -12.66 -18.52
CA PHE A 115 -6.39 -12.98 -17.14
C PHE A 115 -7.76 -13.64 -17.10
N GLY A 116 -7.79 -14.96 -16.84
CA GLY A 116 -9.03 -15.69 -16.71
C GLY A 116 -9.79 -15.28 -15.44
N PRO A 117 -11.14 -15.13 -15.47
CA PRO A 117 -11.93 -14.75 -14.31
C PRO A 117 -11.74 -15.70 -13.10
N ALA A 118 -11.56 -17.00 -13.37
CA ALA A 118 -11.30 -18.00 -12.34
C ALA A 118 -9.95 -17.75 -11.63
N ILE A 119 -8.90 -17.46 -12.41
CA ILE A 119 -7.55 -17.16 -11.90
C ILE A 119 -7.61 -15.89 -11.04
N GLY A 120 -8.33 -14.86 -11.48
CA GLY A 120 -8.42 -13.63 -10.70
C GLY A 120 -9.10 -13.80 -9.35
N SER A 121 -10.20 -14.56 -9.29
CA SER A 121 -10.86 -14.89 -8.02
C SER A 121 -9.96 -15.69 -7.06
N GLU A 122 -9.09 -16.55 -7.60
CA GLU A 122 -8.13 -17.32 -6.82
C GLU A 122 -7.00 -16.43 -6.28
N ILE A 123 -6.47 -15.53 -7.12
CA ILE A 123 -5.45 -14.55 -6.72
C ILE A 123 -6.00 -13.66 -5.59
N GLN A 124 -7.23 -13.14 -5.71
CA GLN A 124 -7.86 -12.34 -4.65
C GLN A 124 -7.93 -13.10 -3.32
N LYS A 125 -8.36 -14.36 -3.33
CA LYS A 125 -8.47 -15.18 -2.12
C LYS A 125 -7.10 -15.44 -1.50
N LYS A 126 -6.10 -15.80 -2.31
CA LYS A 126 -4.73 -16.04 -1.85
C LYS A 126 -4.07 -14.77 -1.32
N ALA A 127 -4.30 -13.63 -1.96
CA ALA A 127 -3.87 -12.31 -1.52
C ALA A 127 -4.42 -11.99 -0.12
N LEU A 128 -5.74 -12.07 0.03
CA LEU A 128 -6.41 -11.81 1.31
C LEU A 128 -5.92 -12.76 2.41
N LEU A 129 -5.83 -14.05 2.09
CA LEU A 129 -5.33 -15.06 3.04
C LEU A 129 -3.89 -14.75 3.48
N SER A 130 -3.01 -14.35 2.54
CA SER A 130 -1.62 -14.02 2.84
C SER A 130 -1.50 -12.83 3.80
N VAL A 131 -2.29 -11.77 3.58
CA VAL A 131 -2.33 -10.60 4.46
C VAL A 131 -2.84 -10.96 5.86
N VAL A 132 -3.90 -11.78 5.94
CA VAL A 132 -4.45 -12.23 7.22
C VAL A 132 -3.44 -13.10 7.98
N LEU A 133 -2.82 -14.07 7.31
CA LEU A 133 -1.81 -14.94 7.92
C LEU A 133 -0.58 -14.15 8.39
N ALA A 134 -0.11 -13.19 7.59
CA ALA A 134 0.98 -12.29 7.99
C ALA A 134 0.62 -11.46 9.23
N THR A 135 -0.60 -10.91 9.27
CA THR A 135 -1.11 -10.14 10.41
C THR A 135 -1.16 -10.99 11.68
N ILE A 136 -1.68 -12.23 11.59
CA ILE A 136 -1.72 -13.18 12.71
C ILE A 136 -0.30 -13.55 13.15
N GLY A 137 0.60 -13.85 12.21
CA GLY A 137 2.00 -14.17 12.52
C GLY A 137 2.69 -13.04 13.29
N ILE A 138 2.48 -11.80 12.87
CA ILE A 138 2.97 -10.61 13.56
C ILE A 138 2.33 -10.47 14.95
N LEU A 139 1.01 -10.68 15.09
CA LEU A 139 0.33 -10.66 16.39
C LEU A 139 0.95 -11.67 17.35
N VAL A 140 1.14 -12.92 16.90
CA VAL A 140 1.68 -14.00 17.73
C VAL A 140 3.11 -13.69 18.14
N TYR A 141 3.97 -13.31 17.19
CA TYR A 141 5.35 -12.95 17.47
C TYR A 141 5.44 -11.78 18.46
N THR A 142 4.71 -10.69 18.20
CA THR A 142 4.73 -9.51 19.07
C THR A 142 4.12 -9.78 20.43
N SER A 143 3.05 -10.58 20.53
CA SER A 143 2.42 -10.93 21.80
C SER A 143 3.25 -11.90 22.64
N PHE A 144 4.04 -12.77 22.02
CA PHE A 144 5.00 -13.63 22.73
C PHE A 144 6.23 -12.84 23.18
N ARG A 145 6.73 -11.93 22.34
CA ARG A 145 7.91 -11.10 22.60
C ARG A 145 7.63 -9.95 23.59
N PHE A 146 6.43 -9.39 23.56
CA PHE A 146 5.98 -8.22 24.32
C PHE A 146 4.68 -8.51 25.10
N GLU A 147 4.00 -7.47 25.60
CA GLU A 147 2.63 -7.60 26.16
C GLU A 147 1.58 -7.51 25.03
N ILE A 148 0.42 -8.16 25.20
CA ILE A 148 -0.71 -8.15 24.22
C ILE A 148 -1.08 -6.73 23.76
N LYS A 149 -0.98 -5.73 24.63
CA LYS A 149 -1.28 -4.32 24.30
C LYS A 149 -0.35 -3.75 23.23
N PHE A 150 0.90 -4.17 23.19
CA PHE A 150 1.83 -3.81 22.12
C PHE A 150 1.40 -4.48 20.81
N GLY A 151 1.04 -5.76 20.83
CA GLY A 151 0.51 -6.45 19.65
C GLY A 151 -0.72 -5.77 19.05
N ILE A 152 -1.70 -5.41 19.87
CA ILE A 152 -2.90 -4.69 19.40
C ILE A 152 -2.53 -3.32 18.79
N ALA A 153 -1.65 -2.57 19.45
CA ALA A 153 -1.22 -1.27 18.95
C ALA A 153 -0.45 -1.36 17.62
N ALA A 154 0.39 -2.39 17.45
CA ALA A 154 1.09 -2.67 16.20
C ALA A 154 0.11 -2.97 15.06
N ILE A 155 -0.88 -3.84 15.31
CA ILE A 155 -1.86 -4.22 14.27
C ILE A 155 -2.67 -3.02 13.82
N ILE A 156 -3.11 -2.16 14.75
CA ILE A 156 -3.88 -0.96 14.37
C ILE A 156 -3.01 -0.03 13.51
N ALA A 157 -1.71 0.10 13.81
CA ALA A 157 -0.79 0.87 12.97
C ALA A 157 -0.61 0.24 11.57
N LEU A 158 -0.46 -1.09 11.48
CA LEU A 158 -0.36 -1.79 10.19
C LEU A 158 -1.64 -1.66 9.34
N VAL A 159 -2.81 -1.77 9.96
CA VAL A 159 -4.09 -1.53 9.29
C VAL A 159 -4.18 -0.09 8.82
N HIS A 160 -3.76 0.87 9.64
CA HIS A 160 -3.66 2.27 9.24
C HIS A 160 -2.79 2.44 7.98
N ASP A 161 -1.62 1.82 7.93
CA ASP A 161 -0.70 1.95 6.80
C ASP A 161 -1.31 1.42 5.50
N ALA A 162 -1.92 0.23 5.57
CA ALA A 162 -2.62 -0.36 4.44
C ALA A 162 -3.78 0.52 3.95
N LEU A 163 -4.54 1.12 4.88
CA LEU A 163 -5.64 2.03 4.55
C LEU A 163 -5.15 3.35 3.93
N VAL A 164 -4.01 3.89 4.37
CA VAL A 164 -3.41 5.09 3.76
C VAL A 164 -2.99 4.80 2.32
N VAL A 165 -2.33 3.67 2.08
CA VAL A 165 -1.93 3.28 0.71
C VAL A 165 -3.16 3.07 -0.16
N LEU A 166 -4.19 2.39 0.35
CA LEU A 166 -5.47 2.22 -0.35
C LEU A 166 -6.16 3.56 -0.65
N ALA A 167 -6.14 4.51 0.29
CA ALA A 167 -6.70 5.84 0.12
C ALA A 167 -6.00 6.62 -1.01
N VAL A 168 -4.67 6.51 -1.09
CA VAL A 168 -3.90 7.10 -2.19
C VAL A 168 -4.28 6.45 -3.53
N TYR A 169 -4.35 5.13 -3.58
CA TYR A 169 -4.76 4.41 -4.81
C TYR A 169 -6.16 4.82 -5.27
N ALA A 170 -7.11 4.91 -4.34
CA ALA A 170 -8.46 5.37 -4.64
C ALA A 170 -8.45 6.81 -5.18
N ALA A 171 -7.76 7.74 -4.50
CA ALA A 171 -7.73 9.15 -4.88
C ALA A 171 -7.10 9.41 -6.26
N PHE A 172 -6.06 8.66 -6.62
CA PHE A 172 -5.38 8.78 -7.92
C PHE A 172 -5.94 7.83 -8.99
N ASN A 173 -6.99 7.06 -8.66
CA ASN A 173 -7.61 6.09 -9.56
C ASN A 173 -6.60 5.05 -10.13
N ILE A 174 -5.61 4.65 -9.31
CA ILE A 174 -4.56 3.71 -9.71
C ILE A 174 -5.13 2.28 -9.64
N PRO A 175 -4.89 1.43 -10.67
CA PRO A 175 -5.32 0.04 -10.64
C PRO A 175 -4.76 -0.73 -9.45
N LEU A 176 -5.64 -1.42 -8.71
CA LEU A 176 -5.28 -2.39 -7.68
C LEU A 176 -5.06 -3.73 -8.35
N ASP A 177 -3.83 -4.22 -8.43
CA ASP A 177 -3.47 -5.49 -9.06
C ASP A 177 -2.73 -6.43 -8.09
N SER A 178 -2.18 -7.54 -8.59
CA SER A 178 -1.37 -8.44 -7.75
C SER A 178 -0.09 -7.77 -7.22
N THR A 179 0.47 -6.81 -7.97
CA THR A 179 1.63 -6.00 -7.56
C THR A 179 1.31 -5.15 -6.32
N PHE A 180 0.13 -4.54 -6.28
CA PHE A 180 -0.36 -3.82 -5.09
C PHE A 180 -0.40 -4.72 -3.85
N VAL A 181 -0.93 -5.94 -3.97
CA VAL A 181 -0.99 -6.89 -2.84
C VAL A 181 0.41 -7.24 -2.36
N ALA A 182 1.32 -7.54 -3.28
CA ALA A 182 2.71 -7.83 -2.95
C ALA A 182 3.35 -6.66 -2.20
N ALA A 183 3.13 -5.42 -2.67
CA ALA A 183 3.63 -4.22 -2.02
C ALA A 183 3.05 -4.03 -0.62
N ILE A 184 1.73 -4.24 -0.42
CA ILE A 184 1.10 -4.19 0.92
C ILE A 184 1.76 -5.19 1.86
N LEU A 185 2.01 -6.43 1.42
CA LEU A 185 2.67 -7.44 2.24
C LEU A 185 4.11 -7.02 2.63
N THR A 186 4.85 -6.42 1.70
CA THR A 186 6.18 -5.86 1.95
C THR A 186 6.12 -4.68 2.94
N ILE A 187 5.16 -3.77 2.77
CA ILE A 187 4.96 -2.60 3.65
C ILE A 187 4.66 -3.08 5.07
N VAL A 188 3.81 -4.10 5.23
CA VAL A 188 3.50 -4.69 6.54
C VAL A 188 4.78 -5.20 7.22
N GLY A 189 5.64 -5.91 6.47
CA GLY A 189 6.91 -6.42 6.98
C GLY A 189 7.94 -5.33 7.31
N TYR A 190 7.97 -4.24 6.54
CA TYR A 190 8.90 -3.13 6.79
C TYR A 190 8.41 -2.22 7.93
N SER A 191 7.12 -1.84 7.93
CA SER A 191 6.51 -0.96 8.94
C SER A 191 6.58 -1.55 10.35
N ILE A 192 6.39 -2.86 10.49
CA ILE A 192 6.46 -3.51 11.80
C ILE A 192 7.86 -3.42 12.44
N ASN A 193 8.93 -3.34 11.63
CA ASN A 193 10.30 -3.22 12.14
C ASN A 193 10.48 -1.93 12.95
N ASP A 194 10.03 -0.79 12.43
CA ASP A 194 10.07 0.50 13.14
C ASP A 194 9.25 0.45 14.43
N THR A 195 8.04 -0.12 14.36
CA THR A 195 7.16 -0.29 15.53
C THR A 195 7.83 -1.14 16.62
N ILE A 196 8.47 -2.26 16.26
CA ILE A 196 9.16 -3.16 17.20
C ILE A 196 10.32 -2.43 17.90
N VAL A 197 11.11 -1.64 17.17
CA VAL A 197 12.23 -0.90 17.75
C VAL A 197 11.76 0.11 18.80
N ILE A 198 10.70 0.88 18.49
CA ILE A 198 10.12 1.83 19.43
C ILE A 198 9.53 1.09 20.63
N PHE A 199 8.82 -0.01 20.41
CA PHE A 199 8.20 -0.80 21.47
C PHE A 199 9.20 -1.50 22.39
N ASP A 200 10.32 -1.98 21.86
CA ASP A 200 11.38 -2.55 22.69
C ASP A 200 11.99 -1.47 23.58
N ARG A 201 12.21 -0.26 23.05
CA ARG A 201 12.68 0.86 23.87
C ARG A 201 11.65 1.33 24.89
N MET A 202 10.36 1.30 24.57
CA MET A 202 9.28 1.56 25.53
C MET A 202 9.26 0.52 26.63
N ARG A 203 9.39 -0.76 26.30
CA ARG A 203 9.46 -1.86 27.27
C ARG A 203 10.67 -1.74 28.19
N GLU A 204 11.82 -1.37 27.65
CA GLU A 204 13.03 -1.13 28.44
C GLU A 204 12.84 0.05 29.39
N ASN A 205 12.38 1.20 28.89
CA ASN A 205 12.16 2.38 29.71
C ASN A 205 11.05 2.17 30.76
N LEU A 206 10.06 1.31 30.53
CA LEU A 206 9.10 0.92 31.58
C LEU A 206 9.77 0.26 32.80
N LYS A 207 10.92 -0.41 32.60
CA LYS A 207 11.69 -1.02 33.70
C LYS A 207 12.65 -0.03 34.36
N LEU A 208 13.21 0.89 33.58
CA LEU A 208 14.20 1.88 34.04
C LEU A 208 13.55 3.11 34.69
N MET A 209 12.39 3.53 34.21
CA MET A 209 11.69 4.76 34.59
C MET A 209 10.41 4.46 35.39
N LYS A 210 10.48 3.57 36.39
CA LYS A 210 9.30 3.01 37.08
C LYS A 210 8.36 4.04 37.72
N ASN A 211 8.89 5.21 38.11
CA ASN A 211 8.15 6.26 38.81
C ASN A 211 7.64 7.37 37.87
N GLU A 212 7.98 7.29 36.58
CA GLU A 212 7.61 8.30 35.60
C GLU A 212 6.22 8.03 35.02
N LYS A 213 5.57 9.07 34.50
CA LYS A 213 4.28 8.91 33.82
C LYS A 213 4.49 8.14 32.51
N TYR A 214 3.51 7.32 32.13
CA TYR A 214 3.56 6.60 30.85
C TYR A 214 3.75 7.53 29.65
N GLU A 215 3.24 8.77 29.74
CA GLU A 215 3.48 9.81 28.74
C GLU A 215 4.97 10.11 28.55
N ASP A 216 5.70 10.33 29.64
CA ASP A 216 7.12 10.67 29.62
C ASP A 216 7.96 9.49 29.14
N ILE A 217 7.58 8.27 29.53
CA ILE A 217 8.19 7.03 29.05
C ILE A 217 8.06 6.92 27.53
N VAL A 218 6.85 7.06 26.98
CA VAL A 218 6.62 6.99 25.52
C VAL A 218 7.41 8.07 24.78
N ASN A 219 7.32 9.32 25.25
CA ASN A 219 8.03 10.44 24.63
C ASN A 219 9.55 10.25 24.63
N THR A 220 10.10 9.72 25.72
CA THR A 220 11.54 9.46 25.85
C THR A 220 11.98 8.33 24.94
N SER A 221 11.20 7.23 24.87
CA SER A 221 11.48 6.10 23.99
C SER A 221 11.46 6.48 22.52
N ILE A 222 10.47 7.29 22.08
CA ILE A 222 10.41 7.80 20.71
C ILE A 222 11.65 8.64 20.41
N LYS A 223 12.01 9.60 21.28
CA LYS A 223 13.19 10.46 21.06
C LYS A 223 14.48 9.64 20.92
N GLN A 224 14.65 8.61 21.73
CA GLN A 224 15.85 7.76 21.72
C GLN A 224 15.96 6.90 20.44
N THR A 225 14.82 6.54 19.84
CA THR A 225 14.78 5.67 18.65
C THR A 225 14.63 6.43 17.34
N LEU A 226 14.21 7.70 17.40
CA LEU A 226 13.87 8.52 16.23
C LEU A 226 14.98 8.58 15.19
N SER A 227 16.24 8.81 15.60
CA SER A 227 17.35 8.89 14.65
C SER A 227 17.57 7.57 13.91
N ARG A 228 17.43 6.43 14.60
CA ARG A 228 17.56 5.12 13.97
C ARG A 228 16.44 4.90 12.95
N THR A 229 15.19 5.11 13.37
CA THR A 229 14.00 4.96 12.52
C THR A 229 14.08 5.84 11.28
N ILE A 230 14.40 7.13 11.42
CA ILE A 230 14.54 8.03 10.27
C ILE A 230 15.65 7.56 9.34
N ASN A 231 16.81 7.15 9.88
CA ASN A 231 17.94 6.73 9.05
C ASN A 231 17.62 5.45 8.27
N THR A 232 17.04 4.43 8.91
CA THR A 232 16.67 3.18 8.23
C THR A 232 15.67 3.44 7.11
N THR A 233 14.59 4.16 7.40
CA THR A 233 13.57 4.50 6.41
C THR A 233 14.13 5.35 5.28
N THR A 234 14.93 6.37 5.58
CA THR A 234 15.50 7.26 4.55
C THR A 234 16.44 6.49 3.62
N THR A 235 17.30 5.62 4.16
CA THR A 235 18.21 4.83 3.32
C THR A 235 17.46 3.87 2.39
N THR A 236 16.39 3.23 2.86
CA THR A 236 15.58 2.36 2.03
C THR A 236 14.71 3.14 1.03
N LEU A 237 14.11 4.26 1.46
CA LEU A 237 13.38 5.15 0.56
C LEU A 237 14.26 5.66 -0.56
N LEU A 238 15.52 6.00 -0.30
CA LEU A 238 16.45 6.44 -1.35
C LEU A 238 16.61 5.38 -2.44
N ALA A 239 16.77 4.11 -2.06
CA ALA A 239 16.87 3.01 -3.02
C ALA A 239 15.56 2.84 -3.81
N ILE A 240 14.41 2.83 -3.14
CA ILE A 240 13.10 2.63 -3.79
C ILE A 240 12.75 3.82 -4.69
N VAL A 241 13.03 5.05 -4.28
CA VAL A 241 12.84 6.25 -5.11
C VAL A 241 13.74 6.21 -6.34
N THR A 242 14.98 5.73 -6.20
CA THR A 242 15.87 5.53 -7.36
C THR A 242 15.27 4.51 -8.34
N LEU A 243 14.73 3.40 -7.84
CA LEU A 243 14.00 2.43 -8.67
C LEU A 243 12.74 3.00 -9.31
N TYR A 244 12.03 3.91 -8.62
CA TYR A 244 10.85 4.56 -9.18
C TYR A 244 11.20 5.57 -10.29
N ILE A 245 12.32 6.29 -10.17
CA ILE A 245 12.73 7.27 -11.19
C ILE A 245 13.39 6.59 -12.39
N LEU A 246 14.27 5.62 -12.14
CA LEU A 246 15.11 5.00 -13.18
C LEU A 246 14.61 3.64 -13.68
N GLY A 247 13.65 3.03 -12.98
CA GLY A 247 13.14 1.71 -13.33
C GLY A 247 12.21 1.72 -14.55
N VAL A 248 11.99 0.53 -15.11
CA VAL A 248 10.93 0.30 -16.11
C VAL A 248 9.55 0.35 -15.46
N ASP A 249 8.49 0.47 -16.24
CA ASP A 249 7.14 0.73 -15.72
C ASP A 249 6.65 -0.34 -14.73
N ALA A 250 6.95 -1.62 -14.96
CA ALA A 250 6.64 -2.69 -14.00
C ALA A 250 7.32 -2.50 -12.62
N ILE A 251 8.54 -1.94 -12.59
CA ILE A 251 9.24 -1.63 -11.33
C ILE A 251 8.62 -0.38 -10.68
N LYS A 252 8.22 0.61 -11.48
CA LYS A 252 7.56 1.83 -10.98
C LYS A 252 6.23 1.51 -10.31
N ASP A 253 5.44 0.62 -10.90
CA ASP A 253 4.15 0.15 -10.38
C ASP A 253 4.30 -0.53 -9.01
N PHE A 254 5.44 -1.22 -8.78
CA PHE A 254 5.77 -1.80 -7.48
C PHE A 254 6.41 -0.78 -6.51
N ALA A 255 7.25 0.13 -7.00
CA ALA A 255 7.98 1.08 -6.16
C ALA A 255 7.08 2.18 -5.57
N PHE A 256 6.10 2.67 -6.33
CA PHE A 256 5.17 3.71 -5.87
C PHE A 256 4.42 3.35 -4.56
N PRO A 257 3.72 2.19 -4.45
CA PRO A 257 3.04 1.82 -3.21
C PRO A 257 4.03 1.65 -2.05
N LEU A 258 5.24 1.12 -2.30
CA LEU A 258 6.24 0.98 -1.25
C LEU A 258 6.69 2.34 -0.70
N ILE A 259 6.87 3.36 -1.55
CA ILE A 259 7.21 4.72 -1.10
C ILE A 259 6.11 5.26 -0.17
N VAL A 260 4.85 5.21 -0.62
CA VAL A 260 3.70 5.69 0.15
C VAL A 260 3.58 4.92 1.47
N GLY A 261 3.64 3.60 1.41
CA GLY A 261 3.49 2.74 2.57
C GLY A 261 4.63 2.84 3.57
N MET A 262 5.86 3.05 3.12
CA MET A 262 7.02 3.25 3.99
C MET A 262 6.96 4.58 4.72
N ILE A 263 6.55 5.66 4.03
CA ILE A 263 6.29 6.96 4.67
C ILE A 263 5.15 6.84 5.69
N ALA A 264 4.04 6.20 5.31
CA ALA A 264 2.91 5.98 6.20
C ALA A 264 3.30 5.13 7.43
N GLY A 265 4.10 4.08 7.24
CA GLY A 265 4.54 3.17 8.30
C GLY A 265 5.50 3.79 9.30
N THR A 266 6.47 4.58 8.85
CA THR A 266 7.34 5.33 9.76
C THR A 266 6.53 6.38 10.53
N TYR A 267 5.60 7.07 9.86
CA TYR A 267 4.67 7.97 10.53
C TYR A 267 3.81 7.24 11.57
N SER A 268 3.21 6.09 11.23
CA SER A 268 2.28 5.38 12.10
C SER A 268 2.99 4.74 13.29
N SER A 269 4.20 4.21 13.12
CA SER A 269 5.02 3.67 14.21
C SER A 269 5.27 4.71 15.31
N ILE A 270 5.54 5.96 14.90
CA ILE A 270 5.83 7.08 15.81
C ILE A 270 4.54 7.69 16.39
N PHE A 271 3.57 8.03 15.53
CA PHE A 271 2.44 8.89 15.88
C PHE A 271 1.12 8.15 16.09
N ILE A 272 1.03 6.87 15.72
CA ILE A 272 -0.18 6.05 15.85
C ILE A 272 0.02 4.91 16.86
N ALA A 273 1.00 4.05 16.63
CA ALA A 273 1.24 2.85 17.44
C ALA A 273 1.51 3.19 18.92
N SER A 274 2.46 4.08 19.17
CA SER A 274 2.88 4.43 20.55
C SER A 274 1.77 5.16 21.34
N PRO A 275 1.04 6.14 20.76
CA PRO A 275 -0.12 6.73 21.42
C PRO A 275 -1.29 5.76 21.64
N ILE A 276 -1.54 4.82 20.72
CA ILE A 276 -2.56 3.79 20.94
C ILE A 276 -2.19 2.91 22.12
N TRP A 277 -0.94 2.46 22.18
CA TRP A 277 -0.46 1.69 23.33
C TRP A 277 -0.66 2.45 24.65
N TYR A 278 -0.34 3.75 24.67
CA TYR A 278 -0.55 4.62 25.83
C TYR A 278 -2.02 4.65 26.26
N LEU A 279 -2.95 4.80 25.32
CA LEU A 279 -4.39 4.79 25.59
C LEU A 279 -4.88 3.44 26.14
N LEU A 280 -4.37 2.32 25.61
CA LEU A 280 -4.69 0.98 26.09
C LEU A 280 -4.13 0.71 27.50
N LYS A 281 -2.95 1.25 27.84
CA LYS A 281 -2.37 1.08 29.17
C LYS A 281 -3.09 1.94 30.22
N THR A 282 -3.41 3.19 29.89
CA THR A 282 -4.09 4.14 30.80
C THR A 282 -5.55 3.76 31.07
N ARG A 283 -6.31 3.32 30.06
CA ARG A 283 -7.70 2.86 30.26
C ARG A 283 -7.83 1.68 31.22
N THR A 284 -6.93 0.70 31.15
CA THR A 284 -6.95 -0.44 32.08
C THR A 284 -6.61 -0.04 33.51
N LYS A 285 -5.68 0.89 33.71
CA LYS A 285 -5.31 1.36 35.05
C LYS A 285 -6.44 2.17 35.70
N GLY A 286 -7.16 2.97 34.91
CA GLY A 286 -8.37 3.67 35.37
C GLY A 286 -9.51 2.74 35.77
N LYS A 287 -9.69 1.61 35.05
CA LYS A 287 -10.66 0.56 35.42
C LYS A 287 -10.30 -0.13 36.73
N ASN A 288 -9.06 -0.60 36.88
CA ASN A 288 -8.62 -1.26 38.11
C ASN A 288 -8.74 -0.35 39.35
N ASN A 289 -8.45 0.95 39.24
CA ASN A 289 -8.62 1.88 40.36
C ASN A 289 -10.10 2.16 40.68
N ALA A 290 -11.00 2.13 39.68
CA ALA A 290 -12.43 2.30 39.88
C ALA A 290 -13.09 1.07 40.53
N ASP A 291 -12.59 -0.13 40.22
CA ASP A 291 -13.08 -1.38 40.81
C ASP A 291 -12.58 -1.58 42.26
N ILE A 292 -11.36 -1.11 42.59
CA ILE A 292 -10.84 -1.13 43.98
C ILE A 292 -11.56 -0.11 44.88
N ASN A 293 -11.96 1.05 44.36
CA ASN A 293 -12.72 2.04 45.14
C ASN A 293 -14.22 1.70 45.28
N ARG A 294 -14.68 0.60 44.67
CA ARG A 294 -16.07 0.11 44.73
C ARG A 294 -16.21 -1.20 45.54
N ALA A 295 -15.11 -1.78 45.99
CA ALA A 295 -15.04 -2.94 46.88
C ALA A 295 -14.79 -2.48 48.32
#